data_AF-A0A1X7TPG3-F1
#
_entry.id   AF-A0A1X7TPG3-F1
#
_cell.length_a   1.000
_cell.length_b   1.000
_cell.length_c   1.000
_cell.angle_alpha   90.00
_cell.angle_beta   90.00
_cell.angle_gamma   90.00
#
_symmetry.space_group_name_H-M   'P 1'
#
loop_
_entity.id
_entity.type
_entity.pdbx_description
1 polymer ?
#
loop_
_entity_poly.entity_id
_entity_poly.type
_entity_poly.pdbx_seq_one_letter_code
_entity_poly.pdbx_strand_id
1 'polypeptide(L)' 'STVKKAMTEFKRTHYDNWREHKLKFTEDQLSSLSDLLLSPSYYV' A
#
# COMPACT_ATOMS: atom_id res chain seq x y z
N SER A 1 1.75 -12.40 5.70
CA SER A 1 2.78 -12.67 4.68
C SER A 1 3.79 -11.53 4.66
N THR A 2 5.08 -11.82 4.44
CA THR A 2 6.17 -10.84 4.45
C THR A 2 5.92 -9.66 3.49
N VAL A 3 5.36 -9.94 2.31
CA VAL A 3 5.01 -8.93 1.29
C VAL A 3 3.98 -7.91 1.80
N LYS A 4 2.90 -8.37 2.44
CA LYS A 4 1.87 -7.46 3.01
C LYS A 4 2.47 -6.55 4.07
N LYS A 5 3.28 -7.10 4.98
CA LYS A 5 3.95 -6.33 6.05
C LYS A 5 4.89 -5.27 5.48
N ALA A 6 5.74 -5.64 4.51
CA ALA A 6 6.64 -4.72 3.84
C ALA A 6 5.90 -3.58 3.13
N MET A 7 4.79 -3.88 2.44
CA MET A 7 3.98 -2.86 1.75
C MET A 7 3.22 -1.95 2.71
N THR A 8 2.72 -2.48 3.83
CA THR A 8 2.11 -1.68 4.89
C THR A 8 3.13 -0.74 5.52
N GLU A 9 4.33 -1.22 5.84
CA GLU A 9 5.41 -0.40 6.39
C GLU A 9 5.87 0.68 5.41
N PHE A 10 6.02 0.34 4.12
CA PHE A 10 6.35 1.29 3.07
C PHE A 10 5.33 2.43 2.98
N LYS A 11 4.02 2.12 2.91
CA LYS A 11 2.97 3.14 2.86
C LYS A 11 2.93 4.00 4.12
N ARG A 12 3.23 3.41 5.28
CA ARG A 12 3.28 4.13 6.57
C ARG A 12 4.44 5.12 6.63
N THR A 13 5.64 4.73 6.17
CA THR A 13 6.83 5.59 6.24
C THR A 13 6.90 6.64 5.13
N HIS A 14 6.20 6.42 4.02
CA HIS A 14 6.15 7.34 2.88
C HIS A 14 4.80 8.06 2.77
N TYR A 15 4.03 8.13 3.87
CA TYR A 15 2.68 8.71 3.86
C TYR A 15 2.68 10.16 3.38
N ASP A 16 3.63 10.97 3.85
CA ASP A 16 3.73 12.38 3.50
C ASP A 16 4.06 12.59 2.01
N ASN A 17 4.89 11.71 1.44
CA ASN A 17 5.28 11.73 0.04
C ASN A 17 4.39 10.84 -0.84
N TRP A 18 3.32 10.24 -0.29
CA TRP A 18 2.49 9.26 -1.01
C TRP A 18 1.85 9.85 -2.27
N ARG A 19 1.56 11.16 -2.26
CA ARG A 19 1.03 11.89 -3.42
C ARG A 19 1.95 11.87 -4.64
N GLU A 20 3.26 11.85 -4.43
CA GLU A 20 4.25 11.75 -5.51
C GLU A 20 4.54 10.30 -5.86
N HIS A 21 4.67 9.43 -4.85
CA HIS A 21 4.92 8.01 -5.07
C HIS A 21 3.80 7.33 -5.84
N LYS A 22 2.53 7.67 -5.58
CA LYS A 22 1.39 7.09 -6.32
C LYS A 22 1.45 7.35 -7.83
N LEU A 23 2.11 8.43 -8.26
CA LEU A 23 2.26 8.77 -9.69
C LEU A 23 3.27 7.86 -10.40
N LYS A 24 4.03 7.06 -9.66
CA LYS A 24 4.96 6.06 -10.20
C LYS A 24 4.31 4.70 -10.44
N PHE A 25 3.05 4.54 -10.10
CA PHE A 25 2.27 3.32 -10.30
C PHE A 25 1.21 3.54 -11.36
N THR A 26 0.88 2.47 -12.09
CA THR A 26 -0.32 2.45 -12.95
C THR A 26 -1.58 2.28 -12.10
N GLU A 27 -2.75 2.55 -12.69
CA GLU A 27 -4.04 2.38 -12.00
C GLU A 27 -4.24 0.94 -11.50
N ASP A 28 -3.89 -0.06 -12.32
CA ASP A 28 -3.99 -1.49 -11.96
C ASP A 28 -3.11 -1.85 -10.76
N GLN A 29 -1.90 -1.26 -10.69
CA GLN A 29 -0.98 -1.48 -9.58
C GLN A 29 -1.49 -0.84 -8.28
N LEU A 30 -2.09 0.35 -8.38
CA LEU A 30 -2.71 1.04 -7.23
C LEU A 30 -3.93 0.27 -6.72
N SER A 31 -4.75 -0.30 -7.61
CA SER A 31 -5.87 -1.17 -7.22
C SER A 31 -5.38 -2.40 -6.46
N SER A 32 -4.39 -3.10 -7.01
CA SER A 32 -3.80 -4.29 -6.39
C SER A 32 -3.16 -3.99 -5.03
N LEU A 33 -2.49 -2.84 -4.90
CA LEU A 33 -1.94 -2.35 -3.63
C LEU A 33 -3.05 -2.07 -2.61
N SER A 34 -4.16 -1.50 -3.05
CA SER A 34 -5.29 -1.18 -2.17
C SER A 34 -5.94 -2.47 -1.66
N ASP A 35 -6.18 -3.44 -2.54
CA ASP A 35 -6.71 -4.76 -2.15
C ASP A 35 -5.79 -5.50 -1.17
N LEU A 36 -4.47 -5.44 -1.40
CA LEU A 36 -3.47 -6.03 -0.52
C LEU A 36 -3.48 -5.38 0.88
N LEU A 37 -3.66 -4.07 0.95
CA LEU A 37 -3.60 -3.28 2.19
C LEU A 37 -4.93 -3.23 2.94
N LEU A 38 -6.07 -3.35 2.25
CA LEU A 38 -7.42 -3.42 2.84
C LEU A 38 -7.76 -4.80 3.38
N SER A 39 -6.97 -5.83 3.06
CA SER A 39 -7.19 -7.20 3.52
C SER A 39 -7.39 -7.26 5.04
N PRO A 40 -8.39 -8.01 5.57
CA PRO A 40 -9.09 -7.73 6.83
C PRO A 40 -8.28 -7.86 8.12
N SER A 41 -6.98 -8.17 8.05
CA SER A 41 -6.13 -8.41 9.22
C SER A 41 -5.91 -7.19 10.13
N TYR A 42 -6.47 -6.02 9.82
CA TYR A 42 -6.40 -4.82 10.67
C TYR A 42 -7.74 -4.53 11.40
N TYR A 43 -8.79 -5.30 11.11
CA TYR A 43 -10.07 -5.26 11.83
C TYR A 43 -10.21 -6.55 12.65
N VAL A 44 -9.50 -6.64 13.78
CA VAL A 44 -9.75 -7.59 14.86
C VAL A 44 -9.62 -6.85 16.19
#